data_AF-A0A317CYF8-F1
#
_entry.id   AF-A0A317CYF8-F1
#
_cell.length_a   1.000
_cell.length_b   1.000
_cell.length_c   1.000
_cell.angle_alpha   90.00
_cell.angle_beta   90.00
_cell.angle_gamma   90.00
#
_symmetry.space_group_name_H-M   'P 1'
#
loop_
_entity.id
_entity.type
_entity.pdbx_description
1 polymer ?
#
loop_
_entity_poly.entity_id
_entity_poly.type
_entity_poly.pdbx_seq_one_letter_code
_entity_poly.pdbx_strand_id
1 'polypeptide(L)'
;MRRRAVLAVALAVVVAAPVVGALQFPGTRDRGEVASPIFGQPTRGDLAGDKGYLRQVRERWLRRFEENALDEGLRGEPHVVWAGRTPAGPAAYVAQRTANNPVVSDPQGDRMVAVAAFVEPTADGPRVMAPESVTDAGTHGNSQAALLGPDRNVLLVLDAGAPVEFSPELRYTADGRIDRTFQPVAFRDGAAVLQVPPQRTKITVALARTPVSMANQVHITNATDILFPDGEDLPQPTFSHTLAGAEEVWGDKDVSEVPAFDAYYDAGGAHTHDRSPLLYIKGATPDGRRLLLQTIQYDDDPARVIVLLARDNGPFTVAASGLVDWKAPLPVQLRLPDEQGILVAAEGAALNYRIGAGKWHDAGRDAALLPDNATEVRVTPANGNASTMTTAP
;
A
#
# COMPACT_ATOMS: atom_id res chain seq x y z
N MET A 1 23.03 57.73 -16.56
CA MET A 1 22.54 57.75 -15.17
C MET A 1 21.23 58.54 -15.09
N ARG A 2 20.09 57.86 -15.02
CA ARG A 2 18.77 58.46 -14.73
C ARG A 2 17.96 57.51 -13.86
N ARG A 3 17.42 58.10 -12.79
CA ARG A 3 16.62 57.51 -11.71
C ARG A 3 15.24 57.04 -12.20
N ARG A 4 14.68 56.01 -11.58
CA ARG A 4 13.38 56.02 -10.87
C ARG A 4 13.05 54.63 -10.30
N ALA A 5 13.11 54.55 -8.98
CA ALA A 5 12.42 53.54 -8.18
C ALA A 5 11.03 54.07 -7.83
N VAL A 6 10.02 53.20 -7.83
CA VAL A 6 8.71 53.45 -7.20
C VAL A 6 8.38 52.18 -6.41
N LEU A 7 8.47 52.30 -5.08
CA LEU A 7 8.01 51.33 -4.11
C LEU A 7 6.63 51.79 -3.66
N ALA A 8 5.59 50.97 -3.84
CA ALA A 8 4.25 51.24 -3.33
C ALA A 8 4.09 50.57 -1.96
N VAL A 9 3.85 51.40 -0.94
CA VAL A 9 3.51 51.00 0.43
C VAL A 9 1.99 50.96 0.53
N ALA A 10 1.42 49.81 0.89
CA ALA A 10 0.01 49.65 1.20
C ALA A 10 -0.17 49.59 2.74
N LEU A 11 -0.87 50.58 3.29
CA LEU A 11 -1.33 50.64 4.67
C LEU A 11 -2.62 49.82 4.83
N ALA A 12 -2.62 48.84 5.75
CA ALA A 12 -3.85 48.20 6.21
C ALA A 12 -4.24 48.78 7.58
N VAL A 13 -5.43 49.36 7.63
CA VAL A 13 -6.07 49.90 8.84
C VAL A 13 -6.76 48.75 9.59
N VAL A 14 -6.37 48.53 10.84
CA VAL A 14 -7.05 47.60 11.76
C VAL A 14 -8.17 48.37 12.48
N VAL A 15 -9.42 48.03 12.19
CA VAL A 15 -10.58 48.49 12.96
C VAL A 15 -10.92 47.42 13.99
N ALA A 16 -10.71 47.74 15.27
CA ALA A 16 -11.13 46.91 16.40
C ALA A 16 -12.64 47.07 16.63
N ALA A 17 -13.39 45.96 16.56
CA ALA A 17 -14.79 45.91 16.99
C ALA A 17 -14.89 45.33 18.41
N PRO A 18 -15.78 45.85 19.28
CA PRO A 18 -15.92 45.36 20.65
C PRO A 18 -16.65 44.01 20.70
N VAL A 19 -16.04 43.05 21.38
CA VAL A 19 -16.63 41.74 21.70
C VAL A 19 -17.56 41.91 22.90
N VAL A 20 -18.87 41.86 22.65
CA VAL A 20 -19.88 41.65 23.70
C VAL A 20 -20.08 40.15 23.86
N GLY A 21 -19.58 39.61 24.97
CA GLY A 21 -19.73 38.21 25.35
C GLY A 21 -21.12 37.93 25.90
N ALA A 22 -21.84 37.01 25.25
CA ALA A 22 -22.95 36.30 25.86
C ALA A 22 -22.44 34.90 26.28
N LEU A 23 -22.36 34.68 27.59
CA LEU A 23 -22.13 33.36 28.18
C LEU A 23 -23.35 32.48 27.89
N GLN A 24 -23.20 31.52 26.97
CA GLN A 24 -24.15 30.42 26.81
C GLN A 24 -23.67 29.21 27.63
N PHE A 25 -24.53 28.76 28.53
CA PHE A 25 -24.35 27.53 29.32
C PHE A 25 -24.22 26.29 28.42
N PRO A 26 -23.45 25.27 28.81
CA PRO A 26 -23.31 24.01 28.06
C PRO A 26 -24.54 23.13 28.30
N GLY A 27 -25.65 23.48 27.65
CA GLY A 27 -26.73 22.54 27.38
C GLY A 27 -26.35 21.72 26.14
N THR A 28 -26.61 20.42 26.18
CA THR A 28 -26.54 19.45 25.06
C THR A 28 -26.56 20.13 23.69
N ARG A 29 -25.37 20.35 23.12
CA ARG A 29 -25.26 20.68 21.69
C ARG A 29 -25.84 19.48 20.96
N ASP A 30 -26.98 19.70 20.34
CA ASP A 30 -27.36 19.02 19.12
C ASP A 30 -26.16 19.23 18.16
N ARG A 31 -25.26 18.24 18.14
CA ARG A 31 -23.95 18.38 17.48
C ARG A 31 -24.25 18.38 15.99
N GLY A 32 -24.07 19.56 15.38
CA GLY A 32 -24.47 19.86 14.02
C GLY A 32 -24.10 18.74 13.04
N GLU A 33 -25.07 18.40 12.19
CA GLU A 33 -24.92 17.51 11.07
C GLU A 33 -23.64 17.87 10.29
N VAL A 34 -22.68 16.93 10.21
CA VAL A 34 -21.50 17.11 9.37
C VAL A 34 -21.99 17.07 7.92
N ALA A 35 -22.06 18.24 7.27
CA ALA A 35 -22.41 18.34 5.88
C ALA A 35 -21.29 17.73 5.02
N SER A 36 -21.44 16.46 4.63
CA SER A 36 -20.54 15.86 3.66
C SER A 36 -20.90 16.36 2.25
N PRO A 37 -19.94 16.93 1.48
CA PRO A 37 -20.18 17.43 0.13
C PRO A 37 -20.80 16.40 -0.81
N ILE A 38 -20.61 15.11 -0.54
CA ILE A 38 -21.12 13.98 -1.32
C ILE A 38 -22.66 13.94 -1.44
N PHE A 39 -23.38 14.49 -0.46
CA PHE A 39 -24.85 14.46 -0.42
C PHE A 39 -25.50 15.77 -0.85
N GLY A 40 -24.73 16.85 -0.96
CA GLY A 40 -25.25 18.18 -1.31
C GLY A 40 -25.25 18.46 -2.80
N GLN A 41 -24.65 17.57 -3.61
CA GLN A 41 -24.44 17.77 -5.04
C GLN A 41 -25.43 16.94 -5.86
N PRO A 42 -25.82 17.40 -7.06
CA PRO A 42 -26.59 16.58 -7.98
C PRO A 42 -25.76 15.36 -8.45
N THR A 43 -26.45 14.27 -8.82
CA THR A 43 -25.82 13.12 -9.47
C THR A 43 -25.02 13.58 -10.68
N ARG A 44 -23.78 13.11 -10.81
CA ARG A 44 -22.89 13.42 -11.94
C ARG A 44 -22.76 12.24 -12.91
N GLY A 45 -22.10 12.46 -14.04
CA GLY A 45 -21.88 11.47 -15.11
C GLY A 45 -22.96 11.46 -16.19
N ASP A 46 -22.71 10.76 -17.30
CA ASP A 46 -23.58 10.75 -18.48
C ASP A 46 -24.90 9.98 -18.29
N LEU A 47 -25.01 9.20 -17.21
CA LEU A 47 -26.26 8.55 -16.80
C LEU A 47 -26.98 9.29 -15.65
N ALA A 48 -26.54 10.49 -15.26
CA ALA A 48 -27.19 11.29 -14.21
C ALA A 48 -28.67 11.60 -14.49
N GLY A 49 -29.07 11.66 -15.77
CA GLY A 49 -30.46 11.87 -16.18
C GLY A 49 -31.28 10.59 -16.36
N ASP A 50 -30.65 9.41 -16.31
CA ASP A 50 -31.31 8.13 -16.57
C ASP A 50 -32.08 7.65 -15.32
N LYS A 51 -33.31 8.14 -15.19
CA LYS A 51 -34.19 7.79 -14.05
C LYS A 51 -34.41 6.28 -13.92
N GLY A 52 -34.41 5.54 -15.03
CA GLY A 52 -34.61 4.09 -15.02
C GLY A 52 -33.44 3.37 -14.38
N TYR A 53 -32.22 3.71 -14.79
CA TYR A 53 -30.99 3.15 -14.23
C TYR A 53 -30.79 3.59 -12.77
N LEU A 54 -30.96 4.88 -12.46
CA LEU A 54 -30.81 5.36 -11.08
C LEU A 54 -31.80 4.70 -10.11
N ARG A 55 -33.01 4.35 -10.56
CA ARG A 55 -33.96 3.58 -9.75
C ARG A 55 -33.45 2.16 -9.51
N GLN A 56 -32.96 1.46 -10.54
CA GLN A 56 -32.40 0.11 -10.38
C GLN A 56 -31.22 0.09 -9.40
N VAL A 57 -30.34 1.09 -9.46
CA VAL A 57 -29.22 1.24 -8.52
C VAL A 57 -29.73 1.34 -7.07
N ARG A 58 -30.72 2.20 -6.81
CA ARG A 58 -31.30 2.36 -5.46
C ARG A 58 -32.00 1.10 -4.97
N GLU A 59 -32.76 0.42 -5.84
CA GLU A 59 -33.42 -0.85 -5.50
C GLU A 59 -32.41 -1.94 -5.14
N ARG A 60 -31.30 -2.05 -5.88
CA ARG A 60 -30.23 -3.00 -5.58
C ARG A 60 -29.47 -2.67 -4.30
N TRP A 61 -29.27 -1.38 -4.03
CA TRP A 61 -28.70 -0.91 -2.77
C TRP A 61 -29.57 -1.33 -1.58
N LEU A 62 -30.86 -0.98 -1.58
CA LEU A 62 -31.77 -1.32 -0.48
C LEU A 62 -31.85 -2.84 -0.26
N ARG A 63 -31.99 -3.60 -1.35
CA ARG A 63 -32.02 -5.07 -1.29
C ARG A 63 -30.77 -5.65 -0.63
N ARG A 64 -29.58 -5.12 -0.93
CA ARG A 64 -28.33 -5.61 -0.33
C ARG A 64 -28.33 -5.45 1.20
N PHE A 65 -28.82 -4.33 1.73
CA PHE A 65 -28.92 -4.11 3.17
C PHE A 65 -29.96 -5.02 3.83
N GLU A 66 -31.08 -5.27 3.15
CA GLU A 66 -32.10 -6.23 3.59
C GLU A 66 -31.55 -7.67 3.64
N GLU A 67 -30.89 -8.12 2.58
CA GLU A 67 -30.37 -9.50 2.44
C GLU A 67 -29.24 -9.81 3.43
N ASN A 68 -28.40 -8.83 3.75
CA ASN A 68 -27.26 -9.00 4.66
C ASN A 68 -27.57 -8.61 6.11
N ALA A 69 -28.80 -8.22 6.42
CA ALA A 69 -29.22 -7.74 7.73
C ALA A 69 -28.25 -6.70 8.34
N LEU A 70 -27.73 -5.79 7.49
CA LEU A 70 -26.78 -4.76 7.89
C LEU A 70 -27.53 -3.66 8.65
N ASP A 71 -27.48 -3.70 9.99
CA ASP A 71 -28.02 -2.63 10.84
C ASP A 71 -27.01 -1.49 11.01
N GLU A 72 -26.81 -0.72 9.94
CA GLU A 72 -25.97 0.47 9.96
C GLU A 72 -26.74 1.74 10.39
N GLY A 73 -28.00 1.56 10.83
CA GLY A 73 -28.88 2.66 11.18
C GLY A 73 -29.00 3.68 10.04
N LEU A 74 -29.19 3.23 8.79
CA LEU A 74 -29.24 4.12 7.62
C LEU A 74 -30.39 5.12 7.71
N ARG A 75 -30.18 6.33 7.20
CA ARG A 75 -31.14 7.44 7.21
C ARG A 75 -31.33 8.06 5.84
N GLY A 76 -32.58 8.33 5.50
CA GLY A 76 -32.96 9.00 4.25
C GLY A 76 -32.87 8.08 3.04
N GLU A 77 -33.06 8.63 1.85
CA GLU A 77 -32.97 7.88 0.59
C GLU A 77 -31.52 7.70 0.14
N PRO A 78 -31.14 6.56 -0.46
CA PRO A 78 -29.83 6.39 -1.08
C PRO A 78 -29.63 7.39 -2.22
N HIS A 79 -28.52 8.10 -2.16
CA HIS A 79 -28.12 9.09 -3.14
C HIS A 79 -27.11 8.49 -4.11
N VAL A 80 -27.45 8.45 -5.40
CA VAL A 80 -26.48 8.09 -6.44
C VAL A 80 -25.64 9.33 -6.72
N VAL A 81 -24.38 9.29 -6.32
CA VAL A 81 -23.43 10.41 -6.40
C VAL A 81 -22.93 10.57 -7.84
N TRP A 82 -22.62 9.45 -8.49
CA TRP A 82 -22.15 9.39 -9.86
C TRP A 82 -22.77 8.19 -10.58
N ALA A 83 -23.13 8.36 -11.84
CA ALA A 83 -23.60 7.29 -12.72
C ALA A 83 -23.14 7.54 -14.14
N GLY A 84 -22.50 6.54 -14.75
CA GLY A 84 -22.01 6.69 -16.12
C GLY A 84 -21.79 5.38 -16.87
N ARG A 85 -21.59 5.51 -18.19
CA ARG A 85 -21.25 4.40 -19.07
C ARG A 85 -19.76 4.11 -19.02
N THR A 86 -19.42 2.84 -18.90
CA THR A 86 -18.04 2.35 -18.98
C THR A 86 -17.93 1.28 -20.07
N PRO A 87 -16.71 0.92 -20.53
CA PRO A 87 -16.54 -0.21 -21.43
C PRO A 87 -17.06 -1.55 -20.87
N ALA A 88 -17.17 -1.68 -19.54
CA ALA A 88 -17.74 -2.85 -18.88
C ALA A 88 -19.28 -2.82 -18.80
N GLY A 89 -19.91 -1.67 -19.12
CA GLY A 89 -21.34 -1.41 -18.95
C GLY A 89 -21.64 -0.23 -18.03
N PRO A 90 -22.93 0.04 -17.75
CA PRO A 90 -23.34 1.07 -16.78
C PRO A 90 -22.77 0.81 -15.39
N ALA A 91 -22.17 1.83 -14.78
CA ALA A 91 -21.67 1.78 -13.42
C ALA A 91 -22.17 2.99 -12.62
N ALA A 92 -22.13 2.89 -11.29
CA ALA A 92 -22.50 3.99 -10.41
C ALA A 92 -21.71 3.98 -9.11
N TYR A 93 -21.80 5.08 -8.37
CA TYR A 93 -21.38 5.19 -6.98
C TYR A 93 -22.55 5.74 -6.17
N VAL A 94 -22.92 5.04 -5.11
CA VAL A 94 -24.10 5.34 -4.28
C VAL A 94 -23.66 5.50 -2.84
N ALA A 95 -24.27 6.45 -2.13
CA ALA A 95 -24.03 6.69 -0.73
C ALA A 95 -25.36 6.88 0.02
N GLN A 96 -25.40 6.50 1.29
CA GLN A 96 -26.53 6.73 2.18
C GLN A 96 -26.04 7.12 3.56
N ARG A 97 -26.70 8.10 4.18
CA ARG A 97 -26.32 8.61 5.50
C ARG A 97 -26.59 7.59 6.58
N THR A 98 -25.83 7.66 7.66
CA THR A 98 -26.08 6.90 8.90
C THR A 98 -26.79 7.79 9.92
N ALA A 99 -27.62 7.22 10.79
CA ALA A 99 -28.41 7.95 11.79
C ALA A 99 -27.61 8.20 13.08
N ASN A 100 -26.79 7.23 13.49
CA ASN A 100 -26.17 7.21 14.82
C ASN A 100 -24.73 7.74 14.84
N ASN A 101 -24.15 7.99 13.67
CA ASN A 101 -22.78 8.42 13.43
C ASN A 101 -21.76 7.84 14.43
N PRO A 102 -21.63 6.49 14.48
CA PRO A 102 -20.76 5.83 15.43
C PRO A 102 -19.30 6.26 15.23
N VAL A 103 -18.53 6.26 16.32
CA VAL A 103 -17.09 6.49 16.25
C VAL A 103 -16.45 5.23 15.65
N VAL A 104 -15.63 5.40 14.61
CA VAL A 104 -14.86 4.31 14.02
C VAL A 104 -13.55 4.13 14.78
N SER A 105 -13.05 2.89 14.80
CA SER A 105 -11.77 2.56 15.43
C SER A 105 -10.57 3.00 14.60
N ASP A 106 -10.76 3.17 13.29
CA ASP A 106 -9.73 3.55 12.34
C ASP A 106 -10.34 4.41 11.20
N PRO A 107 -9.91 5.67 11.00
CA PRO A 107 -9.00 6.42 11.86
C PRO A 107 -9.59 6.62 13.26
N GLN A 108 -8.78 6.47 14.31
CA GLN A 108 -9.26 6.53 15.68
C GLN A 108 -9.90 7.89 16.00
N GLY A 109 -11.19 7.87 16.34
CA GLY A 109 -11.92 9.06 16.79
C GLY A 109 -12.79 9.74 15.72
N ASP A 110 -12.66 9.31 14.47
CA ASP A 110 -13.54 9.72 13.38
C ASP A 110 -14.96 9.20 13.59
N ARG A 111 -15.96 9.86 12.99
CA ARG A 111 -17.35 9.40 13.01
C ARG A 111 -17.76 8.95 11.63
N MET A 112 -18.33 7.75 11.53
CA MET A 112 -19.04 7.35 10.32
C MET A 112 -20.22 8.30 10.11
N VAL A 113 -20.36 8.90 8.93
CA VAL A 113 -21.46 9.80 8.55
C VAL A 113 -22.34 9.20 7.46
N ALA A 114 -21.82 8.19 6.77
CA ALA A 114 -22.51 7.49 5.70
C ALA A 114 -21.86 6.14 5.40
N VAL A 115 -22.54 5.38 4.57
CA VAL A 115 -22.02 4.20 3.88
C VAL A 115 -22.06 4.48 2.38
N ALA A 116 -21.06 4.03 1.64
CA ALA A 116 -21.03 4.16 0.19
C ALA A 116 -20.50 2.91 -0.50
N ALA A 117 -20.87 2.70 -1.75
CA ALA A 117 -20.33 1.61 -2.56
C ALA A 117 -20.33 1.93 -4.05
N PHE A 118 -19.42 1.28 -4.76
CA PHE A 118 -19.50 1.15 -6.20
C PHE A 118 -20.61 0.17 -6.61
N VAL A 119 -21.18 0.42 -7.77
CA VAL A 119 -22.16 -0.45 -8.42
C VAL A 119 -21.63 -0.82 -9.78
N GLU A 120 -21.43 -2.11 -10.00
CA GLU A 120 -20.85 -2.65 -11.22
C GLU A 120 -21.92 -3.28 -12.13
N PRO A 121 -21.68 -3.29 -13.44
CA PRO A 121 -22.50 -4.03 -14.38
C PRO A 121 -22.24 -5.54 -14.26
N THR A 122 -23.31 -6.33 -14.18
CA THR A 122 -23.26 -7.80 -14.29
C THR A 122 -24.30 -8.30 -15.29
N ALA A 123 -24.23 -9.59 -15.66
CA ALA A 123 -25.22 -10.21 -16.56
C ALA A 123 -26.65 -10.14 -16.00
N ASP A 124 -26.82 -10.18 -14.68
CA ASP A 124 -28.12 -10.12 -13.99
C ASP A 124 -28.55 -8.68 -13.62
N GLY A 125 -27.84 -7.68 -14.15
CA GLY A 125 -28.05 -6.26 -13.88
C GLY A 125 -27.03 -5.66 -12.91
N PRO A 126 -27.27 -4.44 -12.39
CA PRO A 126 -26.32 -3.79 -11.50
C PRO A 126 -26.15 -4.57 -10.18
N ARG A 127 -24.91 -4.73 -9.74
CA ARG A 127 -24.55 -5.32 -8.44
C ARG A 127 -23.85 -4.29 -7.58
N VAL A 128 -24.28 -4.15 -6.33
CA VAL A 128 -23.61 -3.30 -5.34
C VAL A 128 -22.44 -4.06 -4.74
N MET A 129 -21.24 -3.48 -4.83
CA MET A 129 -20.02 -4.00 -4.23
C MET A 129 -20.09 -3.95 -2.69
N ALA A 130 -19.02 -4.38 -2.02
CA ALA A 130 -18.88 -4.22 -0.57
C ALA A 130 -19.08 -2.72 -0.18
N PRO A 131 -20.03 -2.40 0.70
CA PRO A 131 -20.19 -1.05 1.21
C PRO A 131 -19.07 -0.70 2.18
N GLU A 132 -18.65 0.56 2.15
CA GLU A 132 -17.56 1.11 2.96
C GLU A 132 -18.04 2.32 3.77
N SER A 133 -17.48 2.50 4.96
CA SER A 133 -17.85 3.56 5.90
C SER A 133 -17.24 4.92 5.54
N VAL A 134 -18.05 5.90 5.21
CA VAL A 134 -17.63 7.30 5.01
C VAL A 134 -17.53 8.01 6.34
N THR A 135 -16.38 8.65 6.65
CA THR A 135 -16.20 9.40 7.90
C THR A 135 -16.35 10.92 7.73
N ASP A 136 -16.43 11.64 8.84
CA ASP A 136 -16.45 13.11 8.89
C ASP A 136 -15.10 13.75 8.55
N ALA A 137 -13.98 13.02 8.64
CA ALA A 137 -12.69 13.42 8.08
C ALA A 137 -12.60 13.31 6.54
N GLY A 138 -13.71 12.91 5.90
CA GLY A 138 -13.87 12.84 4.45
C GLY A 138 -13.72 11.41 3.92
N THR A 139 -13.14 11.29 2.73
CA THR A 139 -12.89 10.00 2.08
C THR A 139 -11.52 9.41 2.46
N HIS A 140 -10.98 9.75 3.63
CA HIS A 140 -9.79 9.06 4.15
C HIS A 140 -10.25 7.67 4.60
N GLY A 141 -9.67 6.61 4.04
CA GLY A 141 -10.06 5.22 4.30
C GLY A 141 -11.11 4.63 3.34
N ASN A 142 -11.87 5.46 2.62
CA ASN A 142 -12.76 4.96 1.56
C ASN A 142 -12.03 4.82 0.23
N SER A 143 -12.29 3.71 -0.42
CA SER A 143 -11.91 3.45 -1.79
C SER A 143 -12.52 4.49 -2.73
N GLN A 144 -11.65 5.09 -3.54
CA GLN A 144 -12.06 6.07 -4.55
C GLN A 144 -12.08 5.43 -5.94
N ALA A 145 -11.77 4.15 -6.04
CA ALA A 145 -11.71 3.45 -7.30
C ALA A 145 -12.26 2.02 -7.22
N ALA A 146 -12.62 1.47 -8.37
CA ALA A 146 -13.05 0.08 -8.53
C ALA A 146 -12.63 -0.48 -9.89
N LEU A 147 -12.31 -1.78 -9.91
CA LEU A 147 -12.04 -2.53 -11.14
C LEU A 147 -13.31 -3.24 -11.62
N LEU A 148 -13.81 -2.85 -12.79
CA LEU A 148 -15.08 -3.29 -13.34
C LEU A 148 -14.91 -4.31 -14.46
N GLY A 149 -16.01 -4.98 -14.78
CA GLY A 149 -16.10 -5.95 -15.86
C GLY A 149 -15.61 -7.34 -15.45
N PRO A 150 -15.93 -8.37 -16.26
CA PRO A 150 -15.58 -9.74 -15.96
C PRO A 150 -14.07 -9.88 -15.74
N ASP A 151 -13.25 -9.27 -16.60
CA ASP A 151 -11.78 -9.37 -16.55
C ASP A 151 -11.10 -8.32 -15.67
N ARG A 152 -11.87 -7.53 -14.91
CA ARG A 152 -11.35 -6.44 -14.06
C ARG A 152 -10.46 -5.46 -14.85
N ASN A 153 -10.78 -5.22 -16.12
CA ASN A 153 -9.96 -4.47 -17.07
C ASN A 153 -10.45 -3.03 -17.32
N VAL A 154 -11.39 -2.56 -16.49
CA VAL A 154 -11.90 -1.17 -16.52
C VAL A 154 -11.74 -0.57 -15.14
N LEU A 155 -10.86 0.41 -14.99
CA LEU A 155 -10.65 1.13 -13.74
C LEU A 155 -11.53 2.38 -13.71
N LEU A 156 -12.48 2.43 -12.79
CA LEU A 156 -13.28 3.62 -12.48
C LEU A 156 -12.65 4.33 -11.29
N VAL A 157 -12.39 5.63 -11.41
CA VAL A 157 -11.82 6.47 -10.33
C VAL A 157 -12.73 7.68 -10.12
N LEU A 158 -13.15 7.94 -8.88
CA LEU A 158 -13.99 9.09 -8.54
C LEU A 158 -13.15 10.35 -8.32
N ASP A 159 -13.68 11.48 -8.74
CA ASP A 159 -13.08 12.79 -8.46
C ASP A 159 -13.47 13.23 -7.03
N ALA A 160 -12.55 12.98 -6.09
CA ALA A 160 -12.67 13.44 -4.71
C ALA A 160 -12.16 14.87 -4.49
N GLY A 161 -11.85 15.62 -5.55
CA GLY A 161 -11.32 16.99 -5.48
C GLY A 161 -9.82 17.09 -5.19
N ALA A 162 -9.11 15.96 -5.15
CA ALA A 162 -7.65 15.91 -5.04
C ALA A 162 -7.04 15.36 -6.34
N PRO A 163 -5.88 15.88 -6.80
CA PRO A 163 -5.16 15.28 -7.91
C PRO A 163 -4.79 13.82 -7.62
N VAL A 164 -5.13 12.94 -8.55
CA VAL A 164 -4.78 11.51 -8.52
C VAL A 164 -3.87 11.22 -9.70
N GLU A 165 -2.86 10.41 -9.45
CA GLU A 165 -1.96 9.87 -10.44
C GLU A 165 -2.14 8.36 -10.53
N PHE A 166 -1.98 7.83 -11.74
CA PHE A 166 -2.21 6.44 -12.09
C PHE A 166 -0.96 5.85 -12.72
N SER A 167 -0.64 4.62 -12.36
CA SER A 167 0.38 3.82 -13.05
C SER A 167 -0.25 2.53 -13.59
N PRO A 168 -0.09 2.22 -14.90
CA PRO A 168 -0.74 1.05 -15.50
C PRO A 168 -0.02 -0.28 -15.21
N GLU A 169 1.26 -0.22 -14.87
CA GLU A 169 2.12 -1.41 -14.78
C GLU A 169 3.07 -1.30 -13.61
N LEU A 170 3.35 -2.45 -12.99
CA LEU A 170 4.44 -2.63 -12.04
C LEU A 170 5.65 -3.20 -12.79
N ARG A 171 6.80 -2.52 -12.70
CA ARG A 171 8.06 -3.02 -13.25
C ARG A 171 9.15 -2.94 -12.20
N TYR A 172 10.23 -3.65 -12.47
CA TYR A 172 11.41 -3.66 -11.62
C TYR A 172 12.63 -3.34 -12.46
N THR A 173 13.51 -2.54 -11.88
CA THR A 173 14.88 -2.37 -12.34
C THR A 173 15.71 -3.63 -12.09
N ALA A 174 16.90 -3.70 -12.70
CA ALA A 174 17.79 -4.86 -12.54
C ALA A 174 18.24 -5.08 -11.08
N ASP A 175 18.34 -4.00 -10.28
CA ASP A 175 18.67 -4.07 -8.85
C ASP A 175 17.43 -4.27 -7.96
N GLY A 176 16.24 -4.47 -8.56
CA GLY A 176 15.01 -4.83 -7.86
C GLY A 176 14.16 -3.67 -7.38
N ARG A 177 14.56 -2.41 -7.62
CA ARG A 177 13.74 -1.23 -7.28
C ARG A 177 12.49 -1.18 -8.14
N ILE A 178 11.41 -0.65 -7.56
CA ILE A 178 10.18 -0.40 -8.28
C ILE A 178 10.40 0.68 -9.33
N ASP A 179 9.99 0.37 -10.56
CA ASP A 179 9.96 1.30 -11.68
C ASP A 179 8.51 1.48 -12.12
N ARG A 180 7.92 2.60 -11.71
CA ARG A 180 6.58 3.03 -12.13
C ARG A 180 6.64 4.39 -12.75
N THR A 181 5.93 4.54 -13.86
CA THR A 181 5.58 5.85 -14.40
C THR A 181 4.16 6.19 -13.96
N PHE A 182 4.02 7.31 -13.26
CA PHE A 182 2.74 7.86 -12.85
C PHE A 182 2.31 8.95 -13.82
N GLN A 183 1.04 8.94 -14.19
CA GLN A 183 0.43 9.95 -15.05
C GLN A 183 -0.82 10.55 -14.37
N PRO A 184 -1.07 11.86 -14.52
CA PRO A 184 -2.27 12.48 -13.97
C PRO A 184 -3.55 11.85 -14.52
N VAL A 185 -4.50 11.60 -13.63
CA VAL A 185 -5.84 11.11 -13.99
C VAL A 185 -6.69 12.29 -14.47
N ALA A 186 -7.26 12.16 -15.67
CA ALA A 186 -8.14 13.18 -16.24
C ALA A 186 -9.60 12.88 -15.90
N PHE A 187 -10.15 13.63 -14.94
CA PHE A 187 -11.55 13.52 -14.53
C PHE A 187 -12.49 14.26 -15.50
N ARG A 188 -13.66 13.68 -15.74
CA ARG A 188 -14.77 14.26 -16.49
C ARG A 188 -16.07 13.96 -15.76
N ASP A 189 -16.86 15.00 -15.52
CA ASP A 189 -18.15 14.88 -14.83
C ASP A 189 -18.08 14.08 -13.53
N GLY A 190 -17.02 14.29 -12.74
CA GLY A 190 -16.84 13.69 -11.42
C GLY A 190 -16.22 12.30 -11.37
N ALA A 191 -15.77 11.73 -12.50
CA ALA A 191 -15.02 10.47 -12.51
C ALA A 191 -14.06 10.36 -13.70
N ALA A 192 -13.14 9.41 -13.64
CA ALA A 192 -12.33 8.96 -14.75
C ALA A 192 -12.58 7.46 -14.99
N VAL A 193 -12.63 7.08 -16.27
CA VAL A 193 -12.79 5.68 -16.69
C VAL A 193 -11.60 5.32 -17.56
N LEU A 194 -10.78 4.39 -17.09
CA LEU A 194 -9.54 3.99 -17.73
C LEU A 194 -9.63 2.51 -18.15
N GLN A 195 -9.16 2.19 -19.36
CA GLN A 195 -8.92 0.79 -19.72
C GLN A 195 -7.55 0.38 -19.19
N VAL A 196 -7.49 -0.80 -18.58
CA VAL A 196 -6.28 -1.36 -17.97
C VAL A 196 -6.09 -2.81 -18.41
N PRO A 197 -4.88 -3.38 -18.31
CA PRO A 197 -4.71 -4.83 -18.52
C PRO A 197 -5.62 -5.63 -17.60
N PRO A 198 -5.99 -6.88 -17.92
CA PRO A 198 -6.79 -7.73 -17.03
C PRO A 198 -6.18 -7.84 -15.62
N GLN A 199 -7.01 -7.72 -14.57
CA GLN A 199 -6.58 -7.70 -13.16
C GLN A 199 -7.24 -8.82 -12.33
N ARG A 200 -7.56 -9.96 -12.94
CA ARG A 200 -8.35 -11.03 -12.27
C ARG A 200 -7.63 -11.76 -11.15
N THR A 201 -6.31 -11.88 -11.27
CA THR A 201 -5.48 -12.71 -10.39
C THR A 201 -4.42 -11.91 -9.65
N LYS A 202 -4.20 -10.66 -10.07
CA LYS A 202 -3.25 -9.73 -9.48
C LYS A 202 -3.56 -8.30 -9.88
N ILE A 203 -3.07 -7.34 -9.10
CA ILE A 203 -3.31 -5.91 -9.30
C ILE A 203 -1.99 -5.24 -9.70
N THR A 204 -1.79 -5.04 -11.00
CA THR A 204 -0.60 -4.39 -11.56
C THR A 204 -0.71 -2.88 -11.60
N VAL A 205 -1.93 -2.34 -11.50
CA VAL A 205 -2.17 -0.90 -11.50
C VAL A 205 -1.92 -0.29 -10.13
N ALA A 206 -1.53 0.99 -10.09
CA ALA A 206 -1.41 1.76 -8.84
C ALA A 206 -2.13 3.10 -8.97
N LEU A 207 -2.68 3.57 -7.86
CA LEU A 207 -3.28 4.89 -7.72
C LEU A 207 -2.74 5.57 -6.47
N ALA A 208 -2.33 6.82 -6.61
CA ALA A 208 -1.88 7.64 -5.50
C ALA A 208 -2.26 9.11 -5.71
N ARG A 209 -2.44 9.85 -4.63
CA ARG A 209 -2.54 11.31 -4.67
C ARG A 209 -1.16 11.92 -4.81
N THR A 210 -1.09 13.15 -5.32
CA THR A 210 0.19 13.89 -5.41
C THR A 210 0.54 14.56 -4.06
N PRO A 211 1.78 14.45 -3.57
CA PRO A 211 2.90 13.68 -4.15
C PRO A 211 2.74 12.16 -3.95
N VAL A 212 3.12 11.36 -4.95
CA VAL A 212 3.06 9.89 -4.87
C VAL A 212 3.86 9.38 -3.67
N SER A 213 3.19 8.67 -2.77
CA SER A 213 3.77 7.99 -1.60
C SER A 213 2.81 6.92 -1.10
N MET A 214 3.28 6.00 -0.24
CA MET A 214 2.40 5.02 0.41
C MET A 214 1.30 5.70 1.24
N ALA A 215 1.63 6.77 1.97
CA ALA A 215 0.65 7.54 2.75
C ALA A 215 -0.43 8.21 1.90
N ASN A 216 -0.18 8.38 0.61
CA ASN A 216 -1.10 8.99 -0.35
C ASN A 216 -1.75 7.96 -1.29
N GLN A 217 -1.66 6.66 -0.98
CA GLN A 217 -2.33 5.62 -1.75
C GLN A 217 -3.84 5.87 -1.88
N VAL A 218 -4.38 5.58 -3.06
CA VAL A 218 -5.83 5.58 -3.31
C VAL A 218 -6.30 4.12 -3.38
N HIS A 219 -7.19 3.75 -2.46
CA HIS A 219 -7.71 2.38 -2.36
C HIS A 219 -8.69 2.03 -3.50
N ILE A 220 -8.65 0.76 -3.91
CA ILE A 220 -9.54 0.15 -4.89
C ILE A 220 -10.46 -0.83 -4.14
N THR A 221 -11.79 -0.60 -4.14
CA THR A 221 -12.76 -1.31 -3.26
C THR A 221 -12.66 -2.82 -3.37
N ASN A 222 -12.58 -3.33 -4.58
CA ASN A 222 -12.59 -4.77 -4.84
C ASN A 222 -11.18 -5.36 -5.00
N ALA A 223 -10.15 -4.68 -4.50
CA ALA A 223 -8.80 -5.22 -4.50
C ALA A 223 -8.70 -6.49 -3.64
N THR A 224 -9.31 -6.47 -2.45
CA THR A 224 -9.32 -7.63 -1.53
C THR A 224 -9.95 -8.86 -2.18
N ASP A 225 -11.07 -8.72 -2.87
CA ASP A 225 -11.73 -9.84 -3.58
C ASP A 225 -10.86 -10.44 -4.69
N ILE A 226 -9.96 -9.64 -5.27
CA ILE A 226 -9.03 -10.06 -6.33
C ILE A 226 -7.80 -10.74 -5.72
N LEU A 227 -7.23 -10.14 -4.67
CA LEU A 227 -6.00 -10.59 -4.03
C LEU A 227 -6.22 -11.80 -3.11
N PHE A 228 -7.43 -11.92 -2.54
CA PHE A 228 -7.82 -12.96 -1.60
C PHE A 228 -9.17 -13.57 -2.01
N PRO A 229 -9.22 -14.31 -3.15
CA PRO A 229 -10.48 -14.86 -3.68
C PRO A 229 -11.16 -15.85 -2.72
N ASP A 230 -10.39 -16.48 -1.83
CA ASP A 230 -10.89 -17.40 -0.80
C ASP A 230 -11.21 -16.68 0.53
N GLY A 231 -11.04 -15.35 0.59
CA GLY A 231 -11.32 -14.53 1.77
C GLY A 231 -10.26 -14.59 2.87
N GLU A 232 -9.13 -15.26 2.63
CA GLU A 232 -8.06 -15.43 3.61
C GLU A 232 -6.82 -14.62 3.21
N ASP A 233 -6.52 -13.58 3.98
CA ASP A 233 -5.19 -12.97 4.05
C ASP A 233 -4.36 -13.75 5.07
N LEU A 234 -3.60 -14.73 4.58
CA LEU A 234 -2.79 -15.59 5.44
C LEU A 234 -1.58 -14.80 5.95
N PRO A 235 -1.23 -14.88 7.24
CA PRO A 235 -0.09 -14.11 7.75
C PRO A 235 1.20 -14.51 7.02
N GLN A 236 1.98 -13.50 6.61
CA GLN A 236 3.33 -13.73 6.09
C GLN A 236 4.23 -14.25 7.21
N PRO A 237 4.88 -15.42 7.05
CA PRO A 237 5.89 -15.86 8.01
C PRO A 237 7.00 -14.81 8.10
N THR A 238 7.37 -14.41 9.30
CA THR A 238 8.47 -13.45 9.51
C THR A 238 9.63 -14.16 10.18
N PHE A 239 10.82 -14.00 9.63
CA PHE A 239 12.07 -14.51 10.18
C PHE A 239 13.02 -13.35 10.44
N SER A 240 13.42 -13.18 11.70
CA SER A 240 14.36 -12.13 12.11
C SER A 240 15.61 -12.75 12.71
N HIS A 241 16.78 -12.26 12.31
CA HIS A 241 18.06 -12.76 12.78
C HIS A 241 19.06 -11.63 13.01
N THR A 242 19.88 -11.77 14.05
CA THR A 242 20.97 -10.84 14.38
C THR A 242 22.29 -11.57 14.26
N LEU A 243 23.12 -11.17 13.29
CA LEU A 243 24.45 -11.72 13.08
C LEU A 243 25.38 -11.32 14.25
N ALA A 244 26.39 -12.14 14.49
CA ALA A 244 27.41 -11.85 15.50
C ALA A 244 28.10 -10.51 15.23
N GLY A 245 28.35 -9.72 16.29
CA GLY A 245 28.98 -8.40 16.22
C GLY A 245 28.03 -7.26 15.85
N ALA A 246 26.75 -7.53 15.57
CA ALA A 246 25.77 -6.49 15.28
C ALA A 246 25.64 -5.48 16.43
N GLU A 247 25.72 -5.96 17.67
CA GLU A 247 25.63 -5.16 18.90
C GLU A 247 26.65 -4.02 18.96
N GLU A 248 27.83 -4.19 18.34
CA GLU A 248 28.91 -3.21 18.35
C GLU A 248 28.60 -1.97 17.50
N VAL A 249 27.81 -2.13 16.44
CA VAL A 249 27.53 -1.08 15.44
C VAL A 249 26.10 -0.57 15.48
N TRP A 250 25.16 -1.40 15.93
CA TRP A 250 23.74 -1.05 16.02
C TRP A 250 23.40 -0.34 17.32
N GLY A 251 23.87 -0.82 18.47
CA GLY A 251 23.34 -0.38 19.78
C GLY A 251 21.83 -0.62 19.88
N ASP A 252 21.10 0.36 20.43
CA ASP A 252 19.63 0.29 20.62
C ASP A 252 18.81 0.74 19.40
N LYS A 253 19.43 0.87 18.22
CA LYS A 253 18.76 1.38 17.03
C LYS A 253 17.70 0.40 16.52
N ASP A 254 16.53 0.95 16.20
CA ASP A 254 15.45 0.23 15.52
C ASP A 254 15.77 0.06 14.02
N VAL A 255 15.31 -1.05 13.46
CA VAL A 255 15.40 -1.42 12.04
C VAL A 255 14.09 -1.18 11.29
N SER A 256 13.02 -0.82 11.98
CA SER A 256 11.66 -0.72 11.45
C SER A 256 11.48 0.33 10.35
N GLU A 257 12.32 1.37 10.32
CA GLU A 257 12.23 2.45 9.31
C GLU A 257 13.60 2.78 8.71
N VAL A 258 13.88 2.23 7.53
CA VAL A 258 15.07 2.56 6.74
C VAL A 258 14.64 3.13 5.39
N PRO A 259 14.71 4.47 5.19
CA PRO A 259 14.23 5.14 3.98
C PRO A 259 14.85 4.65 2.66
N ALA A 260 16.00 3.97 2.73
CA ALA A 260 16.61 3.36 1.56
C ALA A 260 15.78 2.20 0.97
N PHE A 261 14.84 1.62 1.74
CA PHE A 261 13.88 0.66 1.22
C PHE A 261 12.69 1.29 0.49
N ASP A 262 12.45 2.59 0.61
CA ASP A 262 11.29 3.26 -0.03
C ASP A 262 11.28 3.07 -1.55
N ALA A 263 12.48 2.97 -2.18
CA ALA A 263 12.61 2.71 -3.62
C ALA A 263 12.24 1.27 -4.03
N TYR A 264 12.06 0.36 -3.07
CA TYR A 264 11.67 -1.03 -3.28
C TYR A 264 10.23 -1.30 -2.88
N TYR A 265 9.60 -0.36 -2.18
CA TYR A 265 8.19 -0.44 -1.86
C TYR A 265 7.33 0.17 -2.96
N ASP A 266 6.28 -0.53 -3.33
CA ASP A 266 5.38 -0.06 -4.36
C ASP A 266 4.37 0.97 -3.83
N ALA A 267 4.70 2.24 -3.98
CA ALA A 267 3.83 3.34 -3.60
C ALA A 267 2.51 3.33 -4.40
N GLY A 268 1.39 3.10 -3.70
CA GLY A 268 0.05 3.15 -4.30
C GLY A 268 -0.42 1.83 -4.93
N GLY A 269 0.40 0.78 -4.92
CA GLY A 269 0.01 -0.56 -5.35
C GLY A 269 -0.65 -1.38 -4.25
N ALA A 270 -1.53 -2.30 -4.62
CA ALA A 270 -2.15 -3.27 -3.70
C ALA A 270 -1.66 -4.66 -4.09
N HIS A 271 -1.09 -5.39 -3.12
CA HIS A 271 -0.39 -6.64 -3.36
C HIS A 271 -0.80 -7.70 -2.37
N THR A 272 -0.67 -8.96 -2.78
CA THR A 272 -0.61 -10.11 -1.87
C THR A 272 0.82 -10.60 -1.74
N HIS A 273 1.01 -11.78 -1.16
CA HIS A 273 2.28 -12.50 -1.12
C HIS A 273 2.04 -14.00 -1.29
N ASP A 274 3.02 -14.75 -1.81
CA ASP A 274 2.88 -16.20 -1.97
C ASP A 274 3.12 -17.00 -0.66
N ARG A 275 3.23 -16.28 0.47
CA ARG A 275 3.60 -16.77 1.82
C ARG A 275 5.09 -17.07 1.99
N SER A 276 5.93 -16.59 1.08
CA SER A 276 7.37 -16.60 1.31
C SER A 276 7.72 -15.84 2.58
N PRO A 277 8.73 -16.31 3.35
CA PRO A 277 9.16 -15.62 4.54
C PRO A 277 9.65 -14.19 4.26
N LEU A 278 9.21 -13.27 5.12
CA LEU A 278 9.78 -11.96 5.26
C LEU A 278 11.03 -12.06 6.14
N LEU A 279 12.22 -11.95 5.54
CA LEU A 279 13.50 -11.98 6.25
C LEU A 279 13.87 -10.58 6.69
N TYR A 280 14.33 -10.48 7.93
CA TYR A 280 15.04 -9.33 8.46
C TYR A 280 16.34 -9.79 9.10
N ILE A 281 17.48 -9.48 8.48
CA ILE A 281 18.79 -9.83 9.04
C ILE A 281 19.58 -8.56 9.28
N LYS A 282 19.97 -8.32 10.54
CA LYS A 282 20.87 -7.21 10.89
C LYS A 282 22.23 -7.75 11.33
N GLY A 283 23.29 -7.02 11.01
CA GLY A 283 24.66 -7.44 11.25
C GLY A 283 25.68 -6.32 11.24
N ALA A 284 26.94 -6.72 11.40
CA ALA A 284 28.12 -5.88 11.15
C ALA A 284 28.95 -6.52 10.04
N THR A 285 29.50 -5.71 9.14
CA THR A 285 30.55 -6.14 8.21
C THR A 285 31.92 -6.14 8.89
N PRO A 286 32.94 -6.83 8.33
CA PRO A 286 34.30 -6.82 8.86
C PRO A 286 34.91 -5.42 9.04
N ASP A 287 34.52 -4.44 8.23
CA ASP A 287 34.95 -3.04 8.34
C ASP A 287 34.09 -2.18 9.28
N GLY A 288 33.17 -2.79 10.03
CA GLY A 288 32.34 -2.11 11.03
C GLY A 288 31.15 -1.34 10.45
N ARG A 289 30.75 -1.56 9.20
CA ARG A 289 29.48 -1.02 8.69
C ARG A 289 28.30 -1.81 9.26
N ARG A 290 27.20 -1.10 9.50
CA ARG A 290 25.90 -1.71 9.76
C ARG A 290 25.41 -2.39 8.48
N LEU A 291 24.98 -3.64 8.62
CA LEU A 291 24.37 -4.44 7.57
C LEU A 291 22.90 -4.66 7.89
N LEU A 292 22.04 -4.44 6.91
CA LEU A 292 20.62 -4.79 6.98
C LEU A 292 20.23 -5.51 5.69
N LEU A 293 19.59 -6.66 5.83
CA LEU A 293 18.95 -7.39 4.74
C LEU A 293 17.45 -7.44 4.99
N GLN A 294 16.69 -7.23 3.92
CA GLN A 294 15.26 -7.48 3.91
C GLN A 294 14.85 -8.25 2.64
N THR A 295 13.85 -9.13 2.76
CA THR A 295 13.14 -9.64 1.57
C THR A 295 11.90 -8.82 1.25
N ILE A 296 11.64 -8.62 -0.04
CA ILE A 296 10.45 -7.93 -0.53
C ILE A 296 9.84 -8.79 -1.63
N GLN A 297 8.53 -9.03 -1.52
CA GLN A 297 7.77 -9.80 -2.49
C GLN A 297 6.40 -9.17 -2.68
N TYR A 298 5.95 -9.17 -3.93
CA TYR A 298 4.60 -8.80 -4.32
C TYR A 298 3.98 -9.91 -5.14
N ASP A 299 2.76 -10.29 -4.76
CA ASP A 299 1.96 -11.31 -5.43
C ASP A 299 2.72 -12.64 -5.59
N ASP A 300 2.75 -13.17 -6.81
CA ASP A 300 3.46 -14.37 -7.24
C ASP A 300 4.85 -14.07 -7.84
N ASP A 301 5.33 -12.83 -7.77
CA ASP A 301 6.68 -12.51 -8.24
C ASP A 301 7.74 -13.17 -7.34
N PRO A 302 8.93 -13.51 -7.89
CA PRO A 302 10.03 -13.98 -7.08
C PRO A 302 10.38 -12.99 -5.97
N ALA A 303 10.54 -13.48 -4.74
CA ALA A 303 11.00 -12.67 -3.63
C ALA A 303 12.39 -12.10 -3.94
N ARG A 304 12.57 -10.81 -3.70
CA ARG A 304 13.84 -10.11 -3.84
C ARG A 304 14.49 -10.00 -2.49
N VAL A 305 15.80 -10.18 -2.44
CA VAL A 305 16.62 -9.93 -1.26
C VAL A 305 17.44 -8.67 -1.49
N ILE A 306 17.33 -7.70 -0.60
CA ILE A 306 17.98 -6.40 -0.69
C ILE A 306 18.90 -6.24 0.53
N VAL A 307 20.18 -5.98 0.28
CA VAL A 307 21.17 -5.71 1.33
C VAL A 307 21.58 -4.25 1.28
N LEU A 308 21.48 -3.61 2.44
CA LEU A 308 21.88 -2.24 2.68
C LEU A 308 23.08 -2.20 3.63
N LEU A 309 24.02 -1.29 3.37
CA LEU A 309 25.15 -0.99 4.24
C LEU A 309 25.15 0.49 4.65
N ALA A 310 25.53 0.76 5.90
CA ALA A 310 25.74 2.11 6.41
C ALA A 310 27.00 2.19 7.28
N ARG A 311 27.81 3.24 7.11
CA ARG A 311 28.93 3.54 8.01
C ARG A 311 28.46 4.42 9.17
N ASP A 312 28.87 4.11 10.39
CA ASP A 312 28.50 4.85 11.60
C ASP A 312 26.98 5.10 11.64
N ASN A 313 26.55 6.33 11.92
CA ASN A 313 25.15 6.77 11.87
C ASN A 313 24.74 7.35 10.49
N GLY A 314 25.52 7.12 9.45
CA GLY A 314 25.21 7.56 8.08
C GLY A 314 23.97 6.87 7.49
N PRO A 315 23.49 7.35 6.33
CA PRO A 315 22.37 6.74 5.63
C PRO A 315 22.75 5.36 5.09
N PHE A 316 21.76 4.48 5.00
CA PHE A 316 21.89 3.20 4.32
C PHE A 316 22.00 3.40 2.82
N THR A 317 22.85 2.58 2.19
CA THR A 317 23.03 2.51 0.74
C THR A 317 22.92 1.07 0.30
N VAL A 318 22.35 0.84 -0.88
CA VAL A 318 22.22 -0.51 -1.45
C VAL A 318 23.60 -1.04 -1.77
N ALA A 319 23.92 -2.22 -1.24
CA ALA A 319 25.19 -2.89 -1.43
C ALA A 319 25.07 -4.12 -2.33
N ALA A 320 23.97 -4.87 -2.23
CA ALA A 320 23.68 -6.00 -3.09
C ALA A 320 22.17 -6.22 -3.19
N SER A 321 21.73 -6.82 -4.28
CA SER A 321 20.38 -7.35 -4.40
C SER A 321 20.36 -8.62 -5.25
N GLY A 322 19.31 -9.43 -5.10
CA GLY A 322 19.12 -10.66 -5.86
C GLY A 322 17.72 -11.24 -5.70
N LEU A 323 17.51 -12.41 -6.29
CA LEU A 323 16.28 -13.20 -6.13
C LEU A 323 16.51 -14.30 -5.10
N VAL A 324 15.46 -14.65 -4.36
CA VAL A 324 15.45 -15.75 -3.41
C VAL A 324 14.79 -16.97 -4.04
N ASP A 325 15.44 -18.12 -3.94
CA ASP A 325 14.81 -19.42 -4.26
C ASP A 325 14.52 -20.17 -2.96
N TRP A 326 13.30 -20.05 -2.47
CA TRP A 326 12.86 -20.71 -1.24
C TRP A 326 12.85 -22.24 -1.30
N LYS A 327 12.97 -22.83 -2.49
CA LYS A 327 13.07 -24.27 -2.67
C LYS A 327 14.52 -24.76 -2.65
N ALA A 328 15.49 -23.85 -2.78
CA ALA A 328 16.90 -24.19 -2.70
C ALA A 328 17.31 -24.54 -1.26
N PRO A 329 18.29 -25.43 -1.06
CA PRO A 329 18.86 -25.66 0.27
C PRO A 329 19.44 -24.39 0.91
N LEU A 330 19.88 -23.43 0.09
CA LEU A 330 20.39 -22.13 0.52
C LEU A 330 19.63 -21.00 -0.22
N PRO A 331 18.50 -20.52 0.31
CA PRO A 331 17.67 -19.53 -0.37
C PRO A 331 18.36 -18.19 -0.62
N VAL A 332 19.19 -17.75 0.33
CA VAL A 332 19.92 -16.48 0.22
C VAL A 332 21.42 -16.76 0.14
N GLN A 333 22.05 -16.21 -0.91
CA GLN A 333 23.49 -16.16 -1.08
C GLN A 333 23.87 -14.90 -1.86
N LEU A 334 24.38 -13.89 -1.16
CA LEU A 334 24.74 -12.60 -1.75
C LEU A 334 26.17 -12.22 -1.39
N ARG A 335 27.00 -11.96 -2.40
CA ARG A 335 28.33 -11.41 -2.20
C ARG A 335 28.25 -9.91 -1.97
N LEU A 336 28.84 -9.45 -0.88
CA LEU A 336 28.90 -8.03 -0.55
C LEU A 336 30.06 -7.35 -1.28
N PRO A 337 29.96 -6.04 -1.57
CA PRO A 337 31.05 -5.28 -2.17
C PRO A 337 32.26 -5.18 -1.21
N ASP A 338 33.38 -4.66 -1.72
CA ASP A 338 34.59 -4.33 -0.95
C ASP A 338 35.13 -5.49 -0.08
N GLU A 339 35.02 -6.73 -0.55
CA GLU A 339 35.51 -7.92 0.18
C GLU A 339 34.87 -8.09 1.57
N GLN A 340 33.66 -7.56 1.78
CA GLN A 340 32.96 -7.65 3.08
C GLN A 340 32.34 -9.02 3.38
N GLY A 341 32.48 -9.98 2.47
CA GLY A 341 32.02 -11.34 2.68
C GLY A 341 30.87 -11.78 1.78
N ILE A 342 30.30 -12.94 2.12
CA ILE A 342 29.13 -13.52 1.46
C ILE A 342 28.07 -13.72 2.52
N LEU A 343 26.97 -12.97 2.41
CA LEU A 343 25.82 -13.11 3.27
C LEU A 343 24.98 -14.30 2.81
N VAL A 344 24.75 -15.24 3.71
CA VAL A 344 23.94 -16.44 3.45
C VAL A 344 22.84 -16.59 4.48
N ALA A 345 21.69 -17.13 4.06
CA ALA A 345 20.59 -17.44 4.98
C ALA A 345 19.78 -18.66 4.51
N ALA A 346 19.47 -19.53 5.47
CA ALA A 346 18.59 -20.69 5.36
C ALA A 346 17.99 -20.96 6.76
N GLU A 347 16.74 -20.54 6.97
CA GLU A 347 16.03 -20.66 8.26
C GLU A 347 16.09 -22.08 8.83
N GLY A 348 16.46 -22.21 10.10
CA GLY A 348 16.52 -23.47 10.83
C GLY A 348 17.71 -24.37 10.47
N ALA A 349 18.54 -24.00 9.50
CA ALA A 349 19.67 -24.81 9.07
C ALA A 349 20.96 -24.47 9.84
N ALA A 350 21.79 -25.50 10.09
CA ALA A 350 23.17 -25.30 10.50
C ALA A 350 24.03 -25.01 9.26
N LEU A 351 24.87 -23.98 9.36
CA LEU A 351 25.70 -23.47 8.27
C LEU A 351 27.17 -23.73 8.58
N ASN A 352 27.88 -24.29 7.61
CA ASN A 352 29.33 -24.44 7.66
C ASN A 352 29.92 -23.93 6.35
N TYR A 353 31.15 -23.42 6.36
CA TYR A 353 31.84 -23.00 5.13
C TYR A 353 33.24 -23.58 5.05
N ARG A 354 33.82 -23.55 3.86
CA ARG A 354 35.26 -23.79 3.67
C ARG A 354 35.84 -22.90 2.59
N ILE A 355 37.16 -22.76 2.62
CA ILE A 355 37.96 -22.03 1.65
C ILE A 355 38.80 -23.05 0.86
N GLY A 356 38.57 -23.14 -0.45
CA GLY A 356 39.16 -24.14 -1.32
C GLY A 356 38.93 -25.57 -0.81
N ALA A 357 39.98 -26.38 -0.80
CA ALA A 357 39.97 -27.74 -0.26
C ALA A 357 40.26 -27.79 1.26
N GLY A 358 40.16 -26.66 1.97
CA GLY A 358 40.42 -26.55 3.40
C GLY A 358 39.41 -27.29 4.28
N LYS A 359 39.60 -27.16 5.59
CA LYS A 359 38.68 -27.70 6.60
C LYS A 359 37.34 -26.95 6.59
N TRP A 360 36.29 -27.63 7.06
CA TRP A 360 35.01 -26.98 7.33
C TRP A 360 35.09 -26.15 8.61
N HIS A 361 34.45 -24.99 8.59
CA HIS A 361 34.31 -24.05 9.68
C HIS A 361 32.82 -23.88 9.99
N ASP A 362 32.46 -23.91 11.27
CA ASP A 362 31.11 -23.60 11.72
C ASP A 362 30.81 -22.12 11.49
N ALA A 363 29.63 -21.83 10.92
CA ALA A 363 29.12 -20.49 10.67
C ALA A 363 27.86 -20.19 11.51
N GLY A 364 27.44 -21.12 12.38
CA GLY A 364 26.25 -20.99 13.19
C GLY A 364 24.99 -21.52 12.51
N ARG A 365 23.86 -20.86 12.79
CA ARG A 365 22.53 -21.29 12.35
C ARG A 365 21.76 -20.14 11.73
N ASP A 366 20.87 -20.49 10.83
CA ASP A 366 19.88 -19.64 10.17
C ASP A 366 20.44 -18.62 9.19
N ALA A 367 21.44 -17.82 9.59
CA ALA A 367 22.14 -16.89 8.71
C ALA A 367 23.60 -16.69 9.14
N ALA A 368 24.46 -16.32 8.19
CA ALA A 368 25.86 -16.03 8.46
C ALA A 368 26.44 -15.04 7.45
N LEU A 369 27.40 -14.23 7.91
CA LEU A 369 28.30 -13.49 7.02
C LEU A 369 29.62 -14.26 6.92
N LEU A 370 29.84 -14.90 5.78
CA LEU A 370 31.04 -15.71 5.52
C LEU A 370 32.19 -14.84 5.02
N PRO A 371 33.46 -15.26 5.20
CA PRO A 371 34.59 -14.63 4.53
C PRO A 371 34.40 -14.53 3.02
N ASP A 372 34.91 -13.47 2.41
CA ASP A 372 34.79 -13.20 0.97
C ASP A 372 35.40 -14.32 0.10
N ASN A 373 36.44 -14.97 0.61
CA ASN A 373 37.15 -16.07 -0.03
C ASN A 373 36.56 -17.46 0.29
N ALA A 374 35.45 -17.54 1.04
CA ALA A 374 34.73 -18.81 1.19
C ALA A 374 34.31 -19.31 -0.20
N THR A 375 34.57 -20.58 -0.51
CA THR A 375 34.32 -21.19 -1.83
C THR A 375 33.11 -22.11 -1.83
N GLU A 376 32.74 -22.63 -0.66
CA GLU A 376 31.58 -23.50 -0.51
C GLU A 376 30.91 -23.31 0.85
N VAL A 377 29.60 -23.56 0.86
CA VAL A 377 28.75 -23.59 2.05
C VAL A 377 28.07 -24.93 2.14
N ARG A 378 28.14 -25.54 3.32
CA ARG A 378 27.35 -26.72 3.66
C ARG A 378 26.18 -26.30 4.51
N VAL A 379 24.99 -26.68 4.06
CA VAL A 379 23.73 -26.40 4.72
C VAL A 379 23.13 -27.70 5.23
N THR A 380 22.87 -27.78 6.52
CA THR A 380 22.25 -28.94 7.15
C THR A 380 20.91 -28.52 7.76
N PRO A 381 19.77 -28.80 7.10
CA PRO A 381 18.45 -28.52 7.66
C PRO A 381 18.25 -29.22 9.00
N ALA A 382 17.40 -28.68 9.88
CA ALA A 382 17.17 -29.25 11.21
C ALA A 382 16.86 -30.76 11.23
N ASN A 383 16.11 -31.24 10.23
CA ASN A 383 15.69 -32.64 10.09
C ASN A 383 16.16 -33.28 8.77
N GLY A 384 17.27 -32.80 8.20
CA GLY A 384 17.68 -33.16 6.85
C GLY A 384 19.14 -33.58 6.70
N ASN A 385 19.47 -34.06 5.50
CA ASN A 385 20.85 -34.32 5.11
C ASN A 385 21.55 -33.04 4.71
N ALA A 386 22.85 -32.97 4.97
CA ALA A 386 23.68 -31.85 4.54
C ALA A 386 23.76 -31.77 3.01
N SER A 387 23.59 -30.56 2.48
CA SER A 387 23.84 -30.23 1.07
C SER A 387 25.04 -29.29 0.99
N THR A 388 25.79 -29.32 -0.11
CA THR A 388 26.94 -28.41 -0.32
C THR A 388 26.71 -27.57 -1.57
N MET A 389 26.84 -26.26 -1.41
CA MET A 389 26.63 -25.24 -2.43
C MET A 389 27.95 -24.51 -2.71
N THR A 390 28.19 -24.15 -3.96
CA THR A 390 29.36 -23.33 -4.34
C THR A 390 29.04 -21.85 -4.16
N THR A 391 29.98 -21.08 -3.64
CA THR A 391 29.85 -19.62 -3.46
C THR A 391 30.33 -18.80 -4.66
N ALA A 392 30.65 -19.49 -5.76
CA ALA A 392 31.05 -18.88 -7.02
C ALA A 392 29.89 -18.03 -7.57
N PRO A 393 30.19 -16.90 -8.22
CA PRO A 393 29.18 -16.02 -8.78
C PRO A 393 28.34 -16.69 -9.87
#